data_AF-A0A0F9BWA0-F1
#
_entry.id   AF-A0A0F9BWA0-F1
#
_cell.length_a   1.000
_cell.length_b   1.000
_cell.length_c   1.000
_cell.angle_alpha   90.00
_cell.angle_beta   90.00
_cell.angle_gamma   90.00
#
_symmetry.space_group_name_H-M   'P 1'
#
loop_
_entity.id
_entity.type
_entity.pdbx_description
1 polymer ?
#
loop_
_entity_poly.entity_id
_entity_poly.type
_entity_poly.pdbx_seq_one_letter_code
_entity_poly.pdbx_strand_id
1 'polypeptide(L)' 'MTKENREKAYKHFRDLEKNYEPKDPALDKGMTSTSNVRKRAKGNADEILKKHPELEVKETKSKEKK' A
#
# COMPACT_ATOMS: atom_id res chain seq x y z
N MET A 1 12.00 0.45 -13.77
CA MET A 1 10.97 -0.34 -13.06
C MET A 1 9.90 -0.74 -14.07
N THR A 2 9.61 -2.04 -14.19
CA THR A 2 8.58 -2.56 -15.10
C THR A 2 7.18 -2.20 -14.61
N LYS A 3 6.19 -2.22 -15.52
CA LYS A 3 4.77 -1.96 -15.19
C LYS A 3 4.26 -2.91 -14.09
N GLU A 4 4.63 -4.19 -14.18
CA GLU A 4 4.28 -5.21 -13.19
C GLU A 4 4.85 -4.90 -11.79
N ASN A 5 6.09 -4.40 -11.72
CA ASN A 5 6.68 -4.01 -10.43
C ASN A 5 5.98 -2.80 -9.80
N ARG A 6 5.47 -1.87 -10.61
CA ARG A 6 4.69 -0.72 -10.12
C ARG A 6 3.33 -1.16 -9.59
N GLU A 7 2.66 -2.07 -10.28
CA GLU A 7 1.40 -2.69 -9.83
C GLU A 7 1.60 -3.43 -8.50
N LYS A 8 2.64 -4.27 -8.41
CA LYS A 8 2.98 -4.99 -7.17
C LYS A 8 3.30 -4.04 -6.03
N ALA A 9 4.11 -3.00 -6.27
CA ALA A 9 4.46 -2.01 -5.26
C ALA A 9 3.23 -1.23 -4.78
N TYR A 10 2.40 -0.72 -5.70
CA TYR A 10 1.17 -0.01 -5.37
C TYR A 10 0.23 -0.88 -4.52
N LYS A 11 -0.03 -2.12 -4.95
CA LYS A 11 -0.87 -3.06 -4.21
C LYS A 11 -0.31 -3.37 -2.82
N HIS A 12 1.01 -3.55 -2.72
CA HIS A 12 1.67 -3.79 -1.44
C HIS A 12 1.50 -2.61 -0.48
N PHE A 13 1.69 -1.36 -0.95
CA PHE A 13 1.49 -0.19 -0.11
C PHE A 13 0.02 0.04 0.27
N ARG A 14 -0.93 -0.22 -0.63
CA ARG A 14 -2.37 -0.16 -0.29
C ARG A 14 -2.79 -1.22 0.71
N ASP A 15 -2.21 -2.41 0.63
CA ASP A 15 -2.42 -3.46 1.62
C ASP A 15 -1.83 -3.06 2.98
N LEU A 16 -0.60 -2.53 3.00
CA LEU A 16 0.00 -2.01 4.23
C LEU A 16 -0.79 -0.83 4.82
N GLU A 17 -1.41 0.02 4.01
CA GLU A 17 -2.26 1.10 4.52
C GLU A 17 -3.51 0.56 5.24
N LYS A 18 -4.16 -0.46 4.67
CA LYS A 18 -5.48 -0.94 5.12
C LYS A 18 -5.39 -2.07 6.15
N ASN A 19 -4.45 -2.98 5.96
CA ASN A 19 -4.37 -4.26 6.66
C ASN A 19 -3.06 -4.44 7.44
N TYR A 20 -2.17 -3.44 7.51
CA TYR A 20 -0.94 -3.61 8.29
C TYR A 20 -1.26 -3.84 9.77
N GLU A 21 -0.78 -4.98 10.26
CA GLU A 21 -0.78 -5.38 11.66
C GLU A 21 0.65 -5.77 12.03
N PRO A 22 1.23 -5.16 13.08
CA PRO A 22 2.55 -5.54 13.54
C PRO A 22 2.48 -6.95 14.15
N LYS A 23 3.43 -7.81 13.77
CA LYS A 23 3.52 -9.18 14.31
C LYS A 23 3.71 -9.22 15.82
N ASP A 24 4.36 -8.19 16.36
CA ASP A 24 4.56 -8.02 17.78
C ASP A 24 4.01 -6.64 18.18
N PRO A 25 2.99 -6.58 19.05
CA PRO A 25 2.41 -5.31 19.51
C PRO A 25 3.43 -4.37 20.18
N ALA A 26 4.53 -4.90 20.72
CA ALA A 26 5.58 -4.08 21.30
C ALA A 26 6.32 -3.22 20.25
N LEU A 27 6.25 -3.63 18.97
CA LEU A 27 6.77 -2.87 17.83
C LEU A 27 5.83 -1.74 17.39
N ASP A 28 4.62 -1.64 17.96
CA ASP A 28 3.65 -0.58 17.67
C ASP A 28 4.04 0.77 18.32
N LYS A 29 5.33 1.11 18.33
CA LYS A 29 5.87 2.31 18.96
C LYS A 29 6.87 2.99 18.05
N GLY A 30 6.92 4.31 18.11
CA GLY A 30 7.89 5.10 17.35
C GLY A 30 7.76 4.95 15.84
N MET A 31 8.88 4.72 15.14
CA MET A 31 8.92 4.67 13.67
C MET A 31 8.23 3.44 13.06
N THR A 32 8.01 2.39 13.83
CA THR A 32 7.36 1.14 13.41
C THR A 32 5.90 1.05 13.83
N SER A 33 5.35 2.11 14.42
CA SER A 33 3.94 2.12 14.80
C SER A 33 3.04 1.94 13.57
N THR A 34 1.95 1.21 13.77
CA THR A 34 0.91 0.92 12.78
C THR A 34 0.44 2.21 12.11
N SER A 35 0.21 3.27 12.89
CA SER A 35 -0.22 4.56 12.36
C SER A 35 0.84 5.19 11.44
N ASN A 36 2.12 5.13 11.81
CA ASN A 36 3.21 5.63 10.96
C ASN A 36 3.42 4.78 9.70
N VAL A 37 3.38 3.45 9.83
CA VAL A 37 3.51 2.54 8.70
C VAL A 37 2.36 2.76 7.71
N ARG A 38 1.12 2.83 8.19
CA ARG A 38 -0.05 3.12 7.35
C ARG A 38 0.05 4.48 6.68
N LYS A 39 0.48 5.52 7.41
CA LYS A 39 0.67 6.87 6.85
C LYS A 39 1.75 6.91 5.76
N ARG A 40 2.89 6.23 5.96
CA ARG A 40 3.96 6.12 4.96
C ARG A 40 3.51 5.30 3.76
N ALA A 41 2.82 4.19 4.00
CA ALA A 41 2.29 3.32 2.95
C ALA A 41 1.28 4.08 2.07
N LYS A 42 0.36 4.85 2.68
CA LYS A 42 -0.52 5.77 1.96
C LYS A 42 0.26 6.76 1.10
N GLY A 43 1.24 7.45 1.67
CA GLY A 43 2.06 8.42 0.93
C GLY A 43 2.77 7.79 -0.26
N ASN A 44 3.36 6.61 -0.10
CA ASN A 44 4.00 5.87 -1.21
C ASN A 44 2.98 5.42 -2.27
N ALA A 45 1.81 4.93 -1.86
CA ALA A 45 0.75 4.53 -2.78
C ALA A 45 0.25 5.74 -3.59
N ASP A 46 0.00 6.88 -2.94
CA ASP A 46 -0.40 8.14 -3.58
C ASP A 46 0.69 8.66 -4.54
N GLU A 47 1.96 8.60 -4.18
CA GLU A 47 3.06 8.99 -5.07
C GLU A 47 3.15 8.11 -6.33
N ILE A 48 2.97 6.79 -6.16
CA ILE A 48 2.92 5.85 -7.29
C ILE A 48 1.71 6.16 -8.17
N LEU A 49 0.55 6.40 -7.56
CA LEU A 49 -0.68 6.75 -8.26
C LEU A 49 -0.53 8.06 -9.04
N LYS A 50 0.11 9.07 -8.46
CA LYS A 50 0.37 10.36 -9.10
C LYS A 50 1.23 10.21 -10.35
N LYS A 51 2.21 9.29 -10.33
CA LYS A 51 3.08 9.00 -11.48
C LYS A 51 2.44 8.03 -12.47
N HIS A 52 1.53 7.18 -12.00
CA HIS A 52 0.88 6.11 -12.76
C HIS A 52 -0.62 6.02 -12.41
N PRO A 53 -1.43 6.99 -12.84
CA PRO A 53 -2.86 7.05 -12.49
C PRO A 53 -3.66 5.86 -13.08
N GLU A 54 -3.12 5.20 -14.11
CA GLU A 54 -3.68 3.96 -14.68
C GLU A 54 -3.77 2.79 -13.68
N LEU A 55 -3.07 2.87 -12.54
CA LEU A 55 -3.09 1.83 -11.49
C LEU A 55 -4.35 1.90 -10.61
N GLU A 56 -4.96 3.08 -10.44
CA GLU A 56 -6.17 3.26 -9.62
C GLU A 56 -7.35 2.47 -10.21
N VAL A 57 -7.51 2.57 -11.53
CA VAL A 57 -8.59 1.98 -12.30
C VAL A 57 -8.51 0.45 -12.34
N LYS A 58 -7.32 -0.12 -12.11
CA LYS A 58 -7.13 -1.57 -12.02
C LYS A 58 -7.55 -2.13 -10.66
N GLU A 59 -7.31 -1.41 -9.57
CA GLU A 59 -7.69 -1.89 -8.24
C GLU A 59 -9.21 -1.96 -8.05
N THR A 60 -9.97 -1.02 -8.64
CA THR A 60 -11.44 -1.05 -8.60
C THR A 60 -12.06 -2.20 -9.40
N LYS A 61 -11.31 -2.82 -10.33
CA LYS A 61 -11.78 -3.96 -11.13
C LYS A 61 -11.28 -5.33 -10.67
N SER A 62 -10.25 -5.40 -9.82
CA SER A 62 -9.66 -6.68 -9.39
C SER A 62 -10.25 -7.29 -8.11
N LYS A 63 -11.29 -6.69 -7.53
CA LYS A 63 -12.07 -7.27 -6.42
C LYS A 63 -13.45 -7.81 -6.86
N GLU A 64 -13.52 -8.49 -8.00
CA GLU A 64 -14.69 -9.31 -8.33
C GLU A 64 -14.25 -10.56 -9.10
N LYS A 65 -13.81 -11.58 -8.35
CA LYS A 65 -13.87 -13.01 -8.66
C LYS A 65 -13.03 -13.78 -7.65
N LYS A 66 -13.66 -14.29 -6.60
CA LYS A 66 -13.75 -15.73 -6.37
C LYS A 66 -14.85 -16.03 -5.38
#